data_AF-A0A853F4W8-F1
#
_entry.id   AF-A0A853F4W8-F1
#
_cell.length_a   1.000
_cell.length_b   1.000
_cell.length_c   1.000
_cell.angle_alpha   90.00
_cell.angle_beta   90.00
_cell.angle_gamma   90.00
#
_symmetry.space_group_name_H-M   'P 1'
#
loop_
_entity.id
_entity.type
_entity.pdbx_description
1 polymer ?
#
loop_
_entity_poly.entity_id
_entity_poly.type
_entity_poly.pdbx_seq_one_letter_code
_entity_poly.pdbx_strand_id
1 'polypeptide(L)'
;MICGNISVALCLYRHNYYKSIGYFGVTEYLAPFRFNHILKAWSRNNLSEQGVVYHKLHMTIDVEHANNWFNHVIEPVVDRNPENIIDITKGVVYRLNSSKDT
;
A
#
# COMPACT_ATOMS: atom_id res chain seq x y z
N MET A 1 -7.73 8.42 -9.61
CA MET A 1 -6.71 8.93 -10.55
C MET A 1 -5.50 9.56 -9.86
N ILE A 2 -5.67 10.41 -8.84
CA ILE A 2 -4.56 11.13 -8.18
C ILE A 2 -3.51 10.18 -7.56
N CYS A 3 -3.94 9.12 -6.86
CA CYS A 3 -3.02 8.15 -6.26
C CYS A 3 -2.11 7.43 -7.27
N GLY A 4 -2.62 7.10 -8.47
CA GLY A 4 -1.81 6.48 -9.53
C GLY A 4 -0.74 7.42 -10.09
N ASN A 5 -1.05 8.71 -10.24
CA ASN A 5 -0.07 9.68 -10.70
C ASN A 5 1.02 9.93 -9.65
N ILE A 6 0.64 9.98 -8.36
CA ILE A 6 1.59 10.11 -7.26
C ILE A 6 2.50 8.88 -7.18
N SER A 7 1.97 7.66 -7.30
CA SER A 7 2.79 6.46 -7.24
C SER A 7 3.88 6.45 -8.31
N VAL A 8 3.53 6.84 -9.54
CA VAL A 8 4.48 6.97 -10.65
C VAL A 8 5.50 8.07 -10.36
N ALA A 9 5.07 9.26 -9.93
CA ALA A 9 5.97 10.37 -9.63
C ALA A 9 6.98 10.03 -8.53
N LEU A 10 6.58 9.27 -7.50
CA LEU A 10 7.47 8.82 -6.44
C LEU A 10 8.53 7.82 -6.94
N CYS A 11 8.20 6.99 -7.93
CA CYS A 11 9.13 6.01 -8.51
C CYS A 11 10.06 6.58 -9.58
N LEU A 12 9.64 7.61 -10.33
CA LEU A 12 10.42 8.17 -11.42
C LEU A 12 11.64 8.99 -10.95
N TYR A 13 11.57 9.58 -9.77
CA TYR A 13 12.62 10.47 -9.28
C TYR A 13 13.29 9.94 -8.01
N ARG A 14 14.61 9.75 -8.09
CA ARG A 14 15.40 9.10 -7.01
C ARG A 14 15.38 9.86 -5.68
N HIS A 15 15.17 11.17 -5.70
CA HIS A 15 15.02 11.98 -4.47
C HIS A 15 13.69 11.67 -3.71
N ASN A 16 12.77 10.94 -4.32
CA ASN A 16 11.52 10.49 -3.69
C ASN A 16 11.59 9.05 -3.17
N TYR A 17 12.76 8.39 -3.24
CA TYR A 17 12.91 6.99 -2.87
C TYR A 17 12.35 6.64 -1.48
N TYR A 18 12.73 7.39 -0.43
CA TYR A 18 12.22 7.10 0.92
C TYR A 18 10.72 7.36 1.06
N LYS A 19 10.19 8.34 0.32
CA LYS A 19 8.75 8.60 0.25
C LYS A 19 8.01 7.46 -0.46
N SER A 20 8.60 6.85 -1.49
CA SER A 20 8.00 5.70 -2.16
C SER A 20 7.92 4.49 -1.22
N ILE A 21 8.94 4.24 -0.38
CA ILE A 21 8.92 3.18 0.63
C ILE A 21 7.68 3.30 1.52
N GLY A 22 7.41 4.48 2.07
CA GLY A 22 6.23 4.68 2.91
C GLY A 22 4.91 4.58 2.15
N TYR A 23 4.87 5.13 0.93
CA TYR A 23 3.68 5.10 0.07
C TYR A 23 3.25 3.68 -0.29
N PHE A 24 4.18 2.83 -0.71
CA PHE A 24 3.90 1.44 -1.07
C PHE A 24 3.74 0.56 0.16
N GLY A 25 4.51 0.76 1.23
CA GLY A 25 4.37 0.00 2.47
C GLY A 25 2.96 0.09 3.07
N VAL A 26 2.38 1.29 3.14
CA VAL A 26 0.99 1.44 3.61
C VAL A 26 -0.04 0.97 2.57
N THR A 27 0.33 0.87 1.29
CA THR A 27 -0.53 0.30 0.26
C THR A 27 -0.70 -1.20 0.48
N GLU A 28 0.40 -1.94 0.67
CA GLU A 28 0.39 -3.37 0.99
C GLU A 28 -0.34 -3.63 2.32
N TYR A 29 -0.04 -2.84 3.36
CA TYR A 29 -0.66 -3.00 4.67
C TYR A 29 -2.19 -2.83 4.65
N LEU A 30 -2.72 -1.89 3.86
CA LEU A 30 -4.16 -1.59 3.83
C LEU A 30 -4.94 -2.43 2.82
N ALA A 31 -4.28 -3.03 1.83
CA ALA A 31 -4.94 -3.77 0.76
C ALA A 31 -5.83 -4.92 1.27
N PRO A 32 -5.38 -5.80 2.19
CA PRO A 32 -6.22 -6.89 2.72
C PRO A 32 -7.51 -6.40 3.37
N PHE A 33 -7.45 -5.32 4.16
CA PHE A 33 -8.63 -4.76 4.82
C PHE A 33 -9.64 -4.23 3.80
N ARG A 34 -9.17 -3.52 2.77
CA ARG A 34 -10.03 -3.00 1.70
C ARG A 34 -10.66 -4.14 0.90
N PHE A 35 -9.89 -5.18 0.58
CA PHE A 35 -10.38 -6.32 -0.17
C PHE A 35 -11.38 -7.16 0.62
N ASN A 36 -11.23 -7.29 1.94
CA ASN A 36 -12.25 -7.91 2.79
C ASN A 36 -13.63 -7.23 2.66
N HIS A 37 -13.69 -5.89 2.58
CA HIS A 37 -14.95 -5.18 2.34
C HIS A 37 -15.53 -5.50 0.96
N ILE A 38 -14.69 -5.60 -0.08
CA ILE A 38 -15.11 -6.02 -1.41
C ILE A 38 -15.68 -7.44 -1.38
N LEU A 39 -14.97 -8.40 -0.79
CA LEU A 39 -15.43 -9.80 -0.70
C LEU A 39 -16.78 -9.93 0.00
N LYS A 40 -16.96 -9.22 1.13
CA LYS A 40 -18.22 -9.19 1.88
C LYS A 40 -19.37 -8.64 1.04
N ALA A 41 -19.12 -7.55 0.30
CA ALA A 41 -20.12 -6.98 -0.60
C ALA A 41 -20.39 -7.90 -1.81
N TRP A 42 -19.36 -8.53 -2.35
CA TRP A 42 -19.45 -9.44 -3.49
C TRP A 42 -20.34 -10.64 -3.17
N SER A 43 -20.10 -11.27 -2.01
CA SER A 43 -20.91 -12.38 -1.50
C SER A 43 -22.34 -11.95 -1.22
N ARG A 44 -22.56 -10.80 -0.57
CA ARG A 44 -23.91 -10.29 -0.26
C ARG A 44 -24.76 -10.07 -1.52
N ASN A 45 -24.14 -9.74 -2.64
CA ASN A 45 -24.83 -9.49 -3.92
C ASN A 45 -24.88 -10.72 -4.84
N ASN A 46 -24.48 -11.91 -4.38
CA ASN A 46 -24.50 -13.16 -5.15
C ASN A 46 -23.79 -13.05 -6.52
N LEU A 47 -22.68 -12.30 -6.57
CA LEU A 47 -21.90 -12.12 -7.79
C LEU A 47 -21.00 -13.33 -8.09
N SER A 48 -20.69 -13.54 -9.37
CA SER A 48 -19.83 -14.64 -9.82
C SER A 48 -18.45 -14.64 -9.14
N GLU A 49 -17.96 -15.83 -8.77
CA GLU A 49 -16.64 -15.99 -8.15
C GLU A 49 -15.49 -15.56 -9.05
N GLN A 50 -15.64 -15.69 -10.37
CA GLN A 50 -14.58 -15.36 -11.34
C GLN A 50 -14.17 -13.89 -11.23
N GLY A 51 -15.12 -12.99 -10.93
CA GLY A 51 -14.85 -11.55 -10.85
C GLY A 51 -14.10 -11.12 -9.59
N VAL A 52 -13.90 -12.02 -8.62
CA VAL A 52 -13.30 -11.68 -7.31
C VAL A 52 -11.97 -12.38 -7.03
N VAL A 53 -11.48 -13.18 -7.98
CA VAL A 53 -10.22 -13.93 -7.85
C VAL A 53 -9.04 -13.03 -7.50
N TYR A 54 -8.92 -11.89 -8.17
CA TYR A 54 -7.86 -10.90 -7.91
C TYR A 54 -7.84 -10.44 -6.44
N HIS A 55 -9.02 -10.10 -5.91
CA HIS A 55 -9.18 -9.60 -4.54
C HIS A 55 -8.97 -10.71 -3.50
N LYS A 56 -9.43 -11.93 -3.78
CA LYS A 56 -9.19 -13.11 -2.92
C LYS A 56 -7.69 -13.39 -2.79
N LEU A 57 -6.93 -13.32 -3.89
CA LEU A 57 -5.48 -13.51 -3.87
C LEU A 57 -4.79 -12.48 -2.97
N HIS A 58 -5.08 -11.19 -3.19
CA HIS A 58 -4.42 -10.11 -2.47
C HIS A 58 -4.86 -9.95 -1.01
N MET A 59 -5.98 -10.57 -0.61
CA MET A 59 -6.33 -10.65 0.82
C MET A 59 -5.29 -11.44 1.62
N THR A 60 -4.59 -12.39 0.99
CA THR A 60 -3.59 -13.24 1.65
C THR A 60 -2.17 -12.76 1.37
N ILE A 61 -1.82 -12.53 0.09
CA ILE A 61 -0.42 -12.26 -0.29
C ILE A 61 0.09 -10.92 0.27
N ASP A 62 -0.77 -9.90 0.36
CA ASP A 62 -0.36 -8.57 0.80
C ASP A 62 -0.09 -8.51 2.31
N VAL A 63 -0.59 -9.47 3.10
CA VAL A 63 -0.21 -9.62 4.52
C VAL A 63 1.27 -9.97 4.64
N GLU A 64 1.73 -10.91 3.82
CA GLU A 64 3.14 -11.29 3.77
C GLU A 64 4.00 -10.16 3.20
N HIS A 65 3.55 -9.48 2.14
CA HIS A 65 4.24 -8.31 1.62
C HIS A 65 4.38 -7.22 2.67
N ALA A 66 3.31 -6.88 3.40
CA ALA A 66 3.35 -5.86 4.44
C ALA A 66 4.37 -6.22 5.53
N ASN A 67 4.32 -7.44 6.06
CA ASN A 67 5.27 -7.91 7.06
C ASN A 67 6.72 -7.81 6.57
N ASN A 68 6.99 -8.29 5.35
CA ASN A 68 8.31 -8.20 4.75
C ASN A 68 8.73 -6.75 4.47
N TRP A 69 7.81 -5.87 4.13
CA TRP A 69 8.09 -4.45 3.93
C TRP A 69 8.52 -3.77 5.22
N PHE A 70 7.88 -4.07 6.34
CA PHE A 70 8.30 -3.53 7.64
C PHE A 70 9.67 -4.07 8.06
N ASN A 71 9.82 -5.40 8.10
CA ASN A 71 11.00 -6.05 8.70
C ASN A 71 12.24 -6.02 7.79
N HIS A 72 12.06 -5.99 6.46
CA HIS A 72 13.17 -6.13 5.51
C HIS A 72 13.38 -4.88 4.65
N VAL A 73 12.51 -3.87 4.71
CA VAL A 73 12.67 -2.61 3.99
C VAL A 73 12.72 -1.41 4.94
N ILE A 74 11.66 -1.18 5.72
CA ILE A 74 11.56 0.01 6.58
C ILE A 74 12.58 -0.05 7.71
N GLU A 75 12.58 -1.12 8.51
CA GLU A 75 13.50 -1.28 9.66
C GLU A 75 14.97 -1.13 9.22
N PRO A 76 15.48 -1.86 8.21
CA PRO A 76 16.86 -1.68 7.75
C PRO A 76 17.19 -0.29 7.18
N VAL A 77 16.21 0.43 6.64
CA VAL A 77 16.41 1.81 6.14
C VAL A 77 16.51 2.81 7.28
N VAL A 78 15.70 2.64 8.32
CA VAL A 78 15.68 3.49 9.52
C VAL A 78 16.92 3.21 10.38
N ASP A 79 17.31 1.95 10.57
CA ASP A 79 18.50 1.59 11.34
C ASP A 79 19.78 2.17 10.74
N ARG A 80 19.88 2.20 9.40
CA ARG A 80 21.03 2.80 8.70
C ARG A 80 21.08 4.32 8.83
N ASN A 81 19.94 4.99 8.80
CA ASN A 81 19.84 6.42 9.03
C ASN A 81 18.43 6.79 9.53
N PRO A 82 18.29 7.10 10.83
CA PRO A 82 16.99 7.39 11.43
C PRO A 82 16.24 8.56 10.79
N GLU A 83 16.95 9.54 10.22
CA GLU A 83 16.34 10.71 9.56
C GLU A 83 15.46 10.32 8.35
N ASN A 84 15.69 9.15 7.75
CA ASN A 84 14.89 8.65 6.63
C ASN A 84 13.42 8.42 7.01
N ILE A 85 13.10 8.22 8.30
CA ILE A 85 11.74 8.00 8.76
C ILE A 85 10.82 9.16 8.38
N ILE A 86 11.33 10.40 8.36
CA ILE A 86 10.55 11.59 8.04
C ILE A 86 9.98 11.50 6.63
N ASP A 87 10.80 11.12 5.65
CA ASP A 87 10.37 10.99 4.27
C ASP A 87 9.49 9.75 4.06
N ILE A 88 9.76 8.64 4.76
CA ILE A 88 8.87 7.47 4.78
C ILE A 88 7.47 7.88 5.27
N THR A 89 7.38 8.58 6.40
CA THR A 89 6.09 9.05 6.93
C THR A 89 5.38 10.00 5.97
N LYS A 90 6.09 10.89 5.25
CA LYS A 90 5.47 11.72 4.19
C LYS A 90 4.83 10.86 3.11
N GLY A 91 5.51 9.79 2.67
CA GLY A 91 4.97 8.81 1.74
C GLY A 91 3.65 8.18 2.20
N VAL A 92 3.60 7.78 3.46
CA VAL A 92 2.38 7.24 4.10
C VAL A 92 1.25 8.28 4.03
N VAL A 93 1.53 9.53 4.41
CA VAL A 93 0.54 10.63 4.37
C VAL A 93 0.05 10.88 2.95
N TYR A 94 0.92 10.85 1.95
CA TYR A 94 0.53 11.00 0.53
C TYR A 94 -0.43 9.89 0.10
N ARG A 95 -0.14 8.64 0.47
CA ARG A 95 -1.01 7.50 0.13
C ARG A 95 -2.37 7.59 0.80
N LEU A 96 -2.42 7.98 2.07
CA LEU A 96 -3.67 8.14 2.81
C LEU A 96 -4.51 9.29 2.26
N ASN A 97 -3.90 10.45 1.98
CA ASN A 97 -4.64 11.63 1.51
C ASN A 97 -5.08 11.53 0.04
N SER A 98 -4.28 10.91 -0.82
CA SER A 98 -4.61 10.75 -2.25
C SER A 98 -5.68 9.69 -2.55
N SER A 99 -6.16 9.00 -1.51
CA SER A 99 -7.14 7.93 -1.59
C SER A 99 -8.34 8.14 -0.67
N LYS A 100 -8.55 9.38 -0.23
CA LYS A 100 -9.78 9.79 0.44
C LYS A 100 -10.89 9.96 -0.60
N ASP A 101 -12.10 9.61 -0.22
CA ASP A 101 -13.31 9.97 -0.96
C ASP A 101 -13.55 11.46 -0.71
N THR A 102 -13.10 12.31 -1.64
CA THR A 102 -13.49 13.72 -1.74
C THR A 102 -14.67 13.85 -2.66
#